data_AF-A0A2K9YY28-F1
#
_entry.id   AF-A0A2K9YY28-F1
#
_cell.length_a   1.000
_cell.length_b   1.000
_cell.length_c   1.000
_cell.angle_alpha   90.00
_cell.angle_beta   90.00
_cell.angle_gamma   90.00
#
_symmetry.space_group_name_H-M   'P 1'
#
loop_
_entity.id
_entity.type
_entity.pdbx_description
1 polymer ?
#
loop_
_entity_poly.entity_id
_entity_poly.type
_entity_poly.pdbx_seq_one_letter_code
_entity_poly.pdbx_strand_id
1 'polypeptide(L)' 'MTKNADILQRLQTIFRDELDLPNLTINADATPETVDGWDSLATIRIIAAAEREFGVMFEAAQIEDVHSVADIISVIES' A
#
# COMPACT_ATOMS: atom_id res chain seq x y z
N MET A 1 6.01 15.74 -12.10
CA MET A 1 5.87 14.61 -13.03
C MET A 1 6.70 13.48 -12.44
N THR A 2 6.19 12.41 -11.82
CA THR A 2 4.82 11.93 -11.57
C THR A 2 4.91 11.14 -10.25
N LYS A 3 5.02 11.82 -9.09
CA LYS A 3 5.31 11.20 -7.78
C LYS A 3 4.43 9.97 -7.50
N ASN A 4 3.15 10.10 -7.78
CA ASN A 4 2.17 9.03 -7.63
C ASN A 4 2.49 7.76 -8.45
N ALA A 5 2.99 7.89 -9.69
CA ALA A 5 3.34 6.74 -10.52
C ALA A 5 4.58 5.99 -9.98
N ASP A 6 5.57 6.73 -9.47
CA ASP A 6 6.75 6.15 -8.84
C ASP A 6 6.39 5.44 -7.52
N ILE A 7 5.53 6.06 -6.70
CA ILE A 7 5.01 5.47 -5.46
C ILE A 7 4.22 4.19 -5.77
N LEU A 8 3.31 4.24 -6.74
CA LEU A 8 2.49 3.09 -7.13
C LEU A 8 3.36 1.92 -7.62
N GLN A 9 4.43 2.18 -8.37
CA GLN A 9 5.34 1.13 -8.83
C GLN A 9 6.10 0.44 -7.67
N ARG A 10 6.48 1.20 -6.64
CA ARG A 10 7.13 0.65 -5.44
C ARG A 10 6.13 -0.10 -4.57
N LEU A 11 4.94 0.46 -4.36
CA LEU A 11 3.83 -0.23 -3.68
C LEU A 11 3.46 -1.52 -4.41
N GLN A 12 3.44 -1.53 -5.74
CA GLN A 12 3.19 -2.73 -6.53
C GLN A 12 4.14 -3.87 -6.16
N THR A 13 5.41 -3.58 -5.89
CA THR A 13 6.40 -4.58 -5.46
C THR A 13 6.09 -5.07 -4.05
N ILE A 14 5.85 -4.15 -3.11
CA ILE A 14 5.48 -4.47 -1.73
C ILE A 14 4.23 -5.37 -1.67
N PHE A 15 3.19 -5.04 -2.42
CA PHE A 15 1.96 -5.81 -2.47
C PHE A 15 2.19 -7.22 -3.01
N ARG A 16 3.04 -7.40 -4.02
CA ARG A 16 3.37 -8.73 -4.55
C ARG A 16 4.10 -9.57 -3.52
N ASP A 17 5.04 -8.97 -2.81
CA ASP A 17 5.87 -9.65 -1.82
C ASP A 17 5.07 -10.01 -0.55
N GLU A 18 4.28 -9.07 -0.02
CA GLU A 18 3.53 -9.27 1.24
C GLU A 18 2.27 -10.13 1.10
N LEU A 19 1.75 -10.25 -0.12
CA LEU A 19 0.59 -11.10 -0.45
C LEU A 19 0.98 -12.41 -1.14
N ASP A 20 2.25 -12.61 -1.47
CA ASP A 20 2.74 -13.75 -2.27
C ASP A 20 2.00 -13.90 -3.61
N LEU A 21 1.73 -12.77 -4.27
CA LEU A 21 1.00 -12.69 -5.54
C LEU A 21 1.85 -12.04 -6.63
N PRO A 22 2.80 -12.76 -7.26
CA PRO A 22 3.78 -12.17 -8.18
C PRO A 22 3.17 -11.53 -9.44
N ASN A 23 1.96 -11.94 -9.82
CA ASN A 23 1.23 -11.42 -10.98
C ASN A 23 0.17 -10.37 -10.61
N LEU A 24 0.06 -9.99 -9.33
CA LEU A 24 -0.88 -8.96 -8.89
C LEU A 24 -0.58 -7.65 -9.62
N THR A 25 -1.64 -6.97 -10.06
CA THR A 25 -1.56 -5.62 -10.60
C THR A 25 -2.48 -4.73 -9.77
N ILE A 26 -1.90 -3.76 -9.05
CA ILE A 26 -2.65 -2.79 -8.26
C ILE A 26 -2.78 -1.48 -9.03
N ASN A 27 -3.86 -0.75 -8.74
CA ASN A 27 -4.06 0.64 -9.13
C ASN A 27 -4.41 1.44 -7.87
N ALA A 28 -4.56 2.77 -7.98
CA ALA A 28 -4.89 3.62 -6.84
C ALA A 28 -6.26 3.26 -6.21
N ASP A 29 -7.19 2.74 -7.01
CA ASP A 29 -8.54 2.34 -6.56
C ASP A 29 -8.57 0.91 -5.97
N ALA A 30 -7.45 0.20 -5.90
CA ALA A 30 -7.41 -1.15 -5.36
C ALA A 30 -7.72 -1.11 -3.86
N THR A 31 -8.53 -2.08 -3.42
CA THR A 31 -9.06 -2.19 -2.05
C THR A 31 -8.91 -3.62 -1.54
N PRO A 32 -9.01 -3.86 -0.22
CA PRO A 32 -9.08 -5.19 0.36
C PRO A 32 -10.14 -6.11 -0.26
N GLU A 33 -11.23 -5.54 -0.79
CA GLU A 33 -12.30 -6.31 -1.43
C GLU A 33 -11.97 -6.73 -2.88
N THR A 34 -11.07 -6.03 -3.54
CA THR A 34 -10.71 -6.26 -4.96
C THR A 34 -9.37 -6.98 -5.13
N VAL A 35 -8.55 -7.04 -4.07
CA VAL A 35 -7.25 -7.70 -4.06
C VAL A 35 -7.30 -8.93 -3.17
N ASP A 36 -7.10 -10.10 -3.77
CA ASP A 36 -7.03 -11.35 -3.02
C ASP A 36 -5.90 -11.34 -1.99
N GLY A 37 -6.19 -11.82 -0.78
CA GLY A 37 -5.22 -11.92 0.31
C GLY A 37 -4.95 -10.61 1.05
N TRP A 38 -5.50 -9.48 0.59
CA TRP A 38 -5.41 -8.22 1.31
C TRP A 38 -6.45 -8.16 2.44
N ASP A 39 -6.07 -8.64 3.62
CA ASP A 39 -6.84 -8.53 4.86
C ASP A 39 -6.25 -7.49 5.83
N SER A 40 -6.84 -7.34 7.03
CA SER A 40 -6.34 -6.40 8.05
C SER A 40 -4.89 -6.66 8.47
N LEU A 41 -4.45 -7.93 8.50
CA LEU A 41 -3.07 -8.26 8.85
C LEU A 41 -2.12 -7.91 7.70
N ALA A 42 -2.54 -8.15 6.46
CA ALA A 42 -1.82 -7.73 5.27
C ALA A 42 -1.68 -6.21 5.21
N THR A 43 -2.72 -5.44 5.56
CA THR A 43 -2.63 -3.97 5.66
C THR A 43 -1.49 -3.55 6.60
N ILE A 44 -1.39 -4.14 7.79
CA ILE A 44 -0.30 -3.84 8.74
C ILE A 44 1.07 -4.17 8.14
N ARG A 45 1.21 -5.32 7.47
CA ARG A 45 2.49 -5.73 6.84
C ARG A 45 2.89 -4.81 5.68
N ILE A 46 1.94 -4.48 4.80
CA ILE A 46 2.12 -3.57 3.66
C ILE A 46 2.54 -2.19 4.15
N ILE A 47 1.86 -1.65 5.17
CA ILE A 47 2.21 -0.34 5.74
C ILE A 47 3.60 -0.38 6.35
N ALA A 48 3.92 -1.40 7.16
CA ALA A 48 5.26 -1.54 7.75
C ALA A 48 6.36 -1.67 6.67
N ALA A 49 6.07 -2.29 5.53
CA ALA A 49 6.98 -2.34 4.39
C ALA A 49 7.08 -0.98 3.68
N ALA A 50 5.97 -0.28 3.49
CA ALA A 50 5.94 1.06 2.91
C ALA A 50 6.68 2.09 3.77
N GLU A 51 6.51 2.06 5.10
CA GLU A 51 7.26 2.91 6.03
C GLU A 51 8.78 2.76 5.84
N ARG A 52 9.26 1.52 5.74
CA ARG A 52 10.69 1.23 5.49
C ARG A 52 11.14 1.69 4.11
N GLU A 53 10.32 1.45 3.08
CA GLU A 53 10.65 1.75 1.68
C GLU A 53 10.69 3.26 1.41
N PHE A 54 9.72 4.00 1.95
CA PHE A 54 9.57 5.45 1.72
C PHE A 54 10.19 6.31 2.82
N GLY A 55 10.59 5.73 3.95
CA GLY A 55 11.14 6.48 5.08
C GLY A 55 10.08 7.35 5.77
N VAL A 56 8.83 6.89 5.78
CA VAL A 56 7.68 7.57 6.41
C VAL A 56 7.22 6.77 7.63
N MET A 57 6.40 7.39 8.48
CA MET A 57 5.78 6.72 9.62
C MET A 57 4.28 6.99 9.60
N PHE A 58 3.48 5.93 9.66
CA PHE A 58 2.03 5.99 9.71
C PHE A 58 1.57 6.02 11.17
N GLU A 59 0.67 6.94 11.49
CA GLU A 59 0.00 6.93 12.78
C GLU A 59 -1.03 5.80 12.85
N ALA A 60 -1.28 5.26 14.05
CA ALA A 60 -2.26 4.18 14.24
C ALA A 60 -3.66 4.54 13.69
N ALA A 61 -4.09 5.80 13.86
CA ALA A 61 -5.36 6.28 13.32
C ALA A 61 -5.36 6.32 11.77
N GLN A 62 -4.23 6.61 11.13
CA GLN A 62 -4.11 6.57 9.67
C GLN A 62 -4.17 5.13 9.15
N ILE A 63 -3.57 4.18 9.87
CA ILE A 63 -3.60 2.76 9.54
C ILE A 63 -5.04 2.22 9.56
N GLU A 64 -5.83 2.62 10.56
CA GLU A 64 -7.25 2.25 10.66
C GLU A 64 -8.11 2.84 9.53
N ASP A 65 -7.69 3.96 8.95
CA ASP A 65 -8.36 4.66 7.85
C ASP A 65 -7.84 4.26 6.45
N VAL A 66 -6.93 3.27 6.37
CA VAL A 66 -6.48 2.71 5.08
C VAL A 66 -7.55 1.77 4.53
N HIS A 67 -8.25 2.23 3.51
CA HIS A 67 -9.28 1.46 2.79
C HIS A 67 -8.89 1.15 1.35
N SER A 68 -7.90 1.86 0.81
CA SER A 68 -7.45 1.74 -0.57
C SER A 68 -5.96 2.06 -0.73
N VAL A 69 -5.41 1.72 -1.89
CA VAL A 69 -4.04 2.10 -2.25
C VAL A 69 -3.89 3.63 -2.32
N ALA A 70 -4.94 4.35 -2.73
CA ALA A 70 -4.95 5.81 -2.75
C ALA A 70 -4.70 6.42 -1.36
N ASP A 71 -5.27 5.82 -0.30
CA ASP A 71 -5.08 6.30 1.08
C ASP A 71 -3.61 6.17 1.51
N ILE A 72 -2.99 5.04 1.17
CA ILE A 72 -1.56 4.80 1.43
C ILE A 72 -0.70 5.84 0.69
N ILE A 73 -1.01 6.10 -0.59
CA ILE A 73 -0.28 7.10 -1.38
C ILE A 73 -0.45 8.50 -0.78
N SER A 74 -1.66 8.86 -0.34
CA SER A 74 -1.95 10.15 0.28
C SER A 74 -1.08 10.42 1.50
N VAL A 75 -0.90 9.41 2.37
CA VAL A 75 -0.02 9.52 3.54
C VAL A 75 1.45 9.64 3.16
N ILE A 76 1.91 8.89 2.15
CA ILE A 76 3.30 8.97 1.65
C ILE A 76 3.61 10.31 0.99
N GLU A 77 2.62 10.92 0.32
CA GLU A 77 2.78 12.21 -0.37
C GLU A 77 2.67 13.43 0.56
N SER A 78 2.23 13.22 1.81
CA SER A 78 2.01 14.27 2.80
C SER A 78 3.28 14.99 3.28
#